data_AF-A0A9J6FEW0-F1
#
_entry.id   AF-A0A9J6FEW0-F1
#
_cell.length_a   1.000
_cell.length_b   1.000
_cell.length_c   1.000
_cell.angle_alpha   90.00
_cell.angle_beta   90.00
_cell.angle_gamma   90.00
#
_symmetry.space_group_name_H-M   'P 1'
#
loop_
_entity.id
_entity.type
_entity.pdbx_description
1 polymer ?
#
loop_
_entity_poly.entity_id
_entity_poly.type
_entity_poly.pdbx_seq_one_letter_code
_entity_poly.pdbx_strand_id
1 'polypeptide(L)'
;MFSLTTEAMQSSDPAARAGHVFLSALSSTQESLELRIKEAERDLADAAMSENVKGHIMATIGKANLLITQKFVQFKELCLKNIEQSSGDLFQTHGSDLAGFWEVVMIQVDEVQASFGELATLKANNWQEPETTDSVRMPAPRCSQKGRSRSVPASPMSSERAELAAKARTEARKKFMEARRQMLQESPAASSEEDVIFYAPPEKSD
;
A
#
# COMPACT_ATOMS: atom_id res chain seq x y z
N MET A 1 11.54 -15.17 -14.93
CA MET A 1 11.02 -15.92 -16.09
C MET A 1 10.11 -17.03 -15.56
N PHE A 2 8.94 -16.64 -15.01
CA PHE A 2 7.91 -17.57 -14.55
C PHE A 2 6.82 -17.61 -15.61
N SER A 3 7.11 -18.28 -16.72
CA SER A 3 6.09 -18.70 -17.68
C SER A 3 5.79 -20.14 -17.37
N LEU A 4 4.74 -20.44 -16.62
CA LEU A 4 4.06 -21.74 -16.59
C LEU A 4 2.90 -21.68 -15.59
N THR A 5 1.71 -21.33 -16.09
CA THR A 5 0.41 -21.96 -15.77
C THR A 5 -0.70 -21.12 -16.42
N THR A 6 -0.82 -21.19 -17.75
CA THR A 6 -1.98 -20.61 -18.48
C THR A 6 -2.63 -21.63 -19.43
N GLU A 7 -2.38 -22.93 -19.23
CA GLU A 7 -2.92 -24.00 -20.08
C GLU A 7 -3.92 -24.93 -19.36
N ALA A 8 -4.84 -24.36 -18.57
CA ALA A 8 -5.95 -25.12 -17.98
C ALA A 8 -7.33 -24.45 -18.19
N MET A 9 -7.48 -23.64 -19.26
CA MET A 9 -8.70 -22.87 -19.55
C MET A 9 -9.58 -23.50 -20.65
N GLN A 10 -9.69 -24.83 -20.72
CA GLN A 10 -10.64 -25.50 -21.61
C GLN A 10 -11.31 -26.71 -20.92
N SER A 11 -12.33 -26.47 -20.10
CA SER A 11 -13.57 -27.28 -20.08
C SER A 11 -14.58 -26.78 -19.05
N SER A 12 -15.79 -26.50 -19.55
CA SER A 12 -17.07 -26.34 -18.83
C SER A 12 -17.17 -25.16 -17.86
N ASP A 13 -17.85 -24.11 -18.33
CA ASP A 13 -18.15 -22.81 -17.71
C ASP A 13 -16.98 -22.13 -16.95
N PRO A 14 -16.17 -21.30 -17.63
CA PRO A 14 -15.03 -20.63 -17.01
C PRO A 14 -15.43 -19.64 -15.90
N ALA A 15 -16.69 -19.17 -15.88
CA ALA A 15 -17.17 -18.26 -14.84
C ALA A 15 -17.57 -19.01 -13.56
N ALA A 16 -18.17 -20.20 -13.71
CA ALA A 16 -18.70 -20.97 -12.58
C ALA A 16 -17.61 -21.61 -11.68
N ARG A 17 -16.36 -21.68 -12.15
CA ARG A 17 -15.23 -22.24 -11.37
C ARG A 17 -14.15 -21.24 -11.00
N ALA A 18 -14.34 -19.96 -11.32
CA ALA A 18 -13.32 -18.93 -11.10
C ALA A 18 -12.85 -18.90 -9.64
N GLY A 19 -13.76 -18.86 -8.67
CA GLY A 19 -13.43 -18.85 -7.25
C GLY A 19 -12.58 -20.03 -6.80
N HIS A 20 -12.86 -21.25 -7.26
CA HIS A 20 -12.07 -22.44 -6.89
C HIS A 20 -10.64 -22.39 -7.45
N VAL A 21 -10.49 -21.94 -8.70
CA VAL A 21 -9.17 -21.80 -9.34
C VAL A 21 -8.32 -20.78 -8.58
N PHE A 22 -8.91 -19.62 -8.25
CA PHE A 22 -8.21 -18.58 -7.49
C PHE A 22 -7.90 -18.99 -6.05
N LEU A 23 -8.76 -19.76 -5.38
CA LEU A 23 -8.45 -20.32 -4.05
C LEU A 23 -7.24 -21.25 -4.10
N SER A 24 -7.13 -22.11 -5.12
CA SER A 24 -5.97 -22.99 -5.28
C SER A 24 -4.69 -22.19 -5.53
N ALA A 25 -4.76 -21.16 -6.39
CA ALA A 25 -3.63 -20.27 -6.65
C ALA A 25 -3.21 -19.48 -5.40
N LEU A 26 -4.18 -18.98 -4.63
CA LEU A 26 -3.96 -18.29 -3.36
C LEU A 26 -3.23 -19.19 -2.35
N SER A 27 -3.70 -20.43 -2.16
CA SER A 27 -3.07 -21.40 -1.26
C SER A 27 -1.63 -21.70 -1.67
N SER A 28 -1.38 -21.99 -2.95
CA SER A 28 -0.02 -22.25 -3.44
C SER A 28 0.92 -21.05 -3.23
N THR A 29 0.43 -19.84 -3.48
CA THR A 29 1.19 -18.61 -3.27
C THR A 29 1.48 -18.37 -1.79
N GLN A 30 0.51 -18.66 -0.91
CA GLN A 30 0.67 -18.54 0.53
C GLN A 30 1.74 -19.49 1.05
N GLU A 31 1.69 -20.76 0.67
CA GLU A 31 2.68 -21.76 1.06
C GLU A 31 4.10 -21.35 0.62
N SER A 32 4.23 -20.80 -0.59
CA SER A 32 5.51 -20.30 -1.09
C SER A 32 6.06 -19.14 -0.23
N LEU A 33 5.21 -18.16 0.11
CA LEU A 33 5.60 -17.05 0.99
C LEU A 33 5.93 -17.50 2.41
N GLU A 34 5.14 -18.42 2.98
CA GLU A 34 5.39 -18.98 4.32
C GLU A 34 6.72 -19.73 4.37
N LEU A 35 7.11 -20.41 3.29
CA LEU A 35 8.42 -21.05 3.20
C LEU A 35 9.54 -20.00 3.23
N ARG A 36 9.41 -18.91 2.48
CA ARG A 36 10.40 -17.81 2.47
C ARG A 36 10.48 -17.10 3.82
N ILE A 37 9.36 -16.92 4.51
CA ILE A 37 9.32 -16.39 5.87
C ILE A 37 10.12 -17.30 6.80
N LYS A 38 9.86 -18.61 6.79
CA LYS A 38 10.58 -19.59 7.64
C LYS A 38 12.09 -19.61 7.36
N GLU A 39 12.49 -19.46 6.11
CA GLU A 39 13.91 -19.34 5.74
C GLU A 39 14.53 -18.07 6.32
N ALA A 40 13.88 -16.92 6.15
CA ALA A 40 14.35 -15.65 6.67
C ALA A 40 14.39 -15.61 8.21
N GLU A 41 13.44 -16.26 8.88
CA GLU A 41 13.44 -16.42 10.35
C GLU A 41 14.64 -17.22 10.85
N ARG A 42 15.07 -18.26 10.11
CA ARG A 42 16.29 -19.02 10.44
C ARG A 42 17.54 -18.17 10.25
N ASP A 43 17.55 -17.30 9.25
CA ASP A 43 18.69 -16.43 8.96
C ASP A 43 18.95 -15.43 10.09
N LEU A 44 17.91 -15.01 10.82
CA LEU A 44 18.06 -14.15 12.01
C LEU A 44 18.91 -14.78 13.13
N ALA A 45 19.15 -16.09 13.11
CA ALA A 45 20.04 -16.76 14.08
C ALA A 45 21.53 -16.53 13.79
N ASP A 46 21.89 -15.97 12.63
CA ASP A 46 23.28 -15.69 12.26
C ASP A 46 23.84 -14.51 13.07
N ALA A 47 24.83 -14.79 13.91
CA ALA A 47 25.47 -13.81 14.77
C ALA A 47 26.34 -12.79 14.01
N ALA A 48 26.74 -13.08 12.76
CA ALA A 48 27.57 -12.20 11.95
C ALA A 48 26.76 -11.04 11.31
N MET A 49 25.43 -11.07 11.39
CA MET A 49 24.55 -10.07 10.83
C MET A 49 24.54 -8.76 11.61
N SER A 50 24.63 -7.64 10.89
CA SER A 50 24.43 -6.30 11.47
C SER A 50 22.97 -6.07 11.85
N GLU A 51 22.72 -5.18 12.82
CA GLU A 51 21.36 -4.82 13.25
C GLU A 51 20.51 -4.21 12.11
N ASN A 52 21.13 -3.51 11.17
CA ASN A 52 20.43 -2.97 10.01
C ASN A 52 19.89 -4.10 9.12
N VAL A 53 20.68 -5.13 8.85
CA VAL A 53 20.26 -6.27 8.02
C VAL A 53 19.19 -7.10 8.75
N LYS A 54 19.34 -7.33 10.06
CA LYS A 54 18.28 -7.97 10.86
C LYS A 54 16.97 -7.19 10.81
N GLY A 55 17.04 -5.86 10.97
CA GLY A 55 15.89 -4.97 10.82
C GLY A 55 15.23 -5.08 9.44
N HIS A 56 16.04 -5.18 8.38
CA HIS A 56 15.54 -5.38 7.02
C HIS A 56 14.86 -6.74 6.82
N ILE A 57 15.41 -7.82 7.38
CA ILE A 57 14.77 -9.14 7.41
C ILE A 57 13.43 -9.08 8.15
N MET A 58 13.41 -8.55 9.38
CA MET A 58 12.20 -8.45 10.20
C MET A 58 11.11 -7.62 9.51
N ALA A 59 11.48 -6.52 8.87
CA ALA A 59 10.54 -5.70 8.09
C ALA A 59 9.96 -6.46 6.89
N THR A 60 10.79 -7.22 6.18
CA THR A 60 10.36 -8.05 5.04
C THR A 60 9.41 -9.17 5.48
N ILE A 61 9.74 -9.88 6.56
CA ILE A 61 8.87 -10.87 7.20
C ILE A 61 7.54 -10.22 7.63
N GLY A 62 7.60 -9.05 8.25
CA GLY A 62 6.42 -8.29 8.66
C GLY A 62 5.51 -7.94 7.48
N LYS A 63 6.08 -7.45 6.36
CA LYS A 63 5.33 -7.15 5.14
C LYS A 63 4.66 -8.40 4.56
N ALA A 64 5.38 -9.52 4.51
CA ALA A 64 4.84 -10.79 4.03
C ALA A 64 3.70 -11.31 4.92
N ASN A 65 3.87 -11.28 6.24
CA ASN A 65 2.83 -11.67 7.19
C ASN A 65 1.59 -10.77 7.10
N LEU A 66 1.78 -9.46 6.88
CA LEU A 66 0.67 -8.53 6.68
C LEU A 66 -0.12 -8.86 5.40
N LEU A 67 0.59 -9.20 4.32
CA LEU A 67 -0.03 -9.60 3.06
C LEU A 67 -0.90 -10.85 3.25
N ILE A 68 -0.37 -11.87 3.95
CA ILE A 68 -1.08 -13.12 4.23
C ILE A 68 -2.28 -12.89 5.17
N THR A 69 -2.06 -12.19 6.28
CA THR A 69 -3.11 -12.03 7.31
C THR A 69 -4.20 -11.02 6.92
N GLN A 70 -3.94 -10.15 5.94
CA GLN A 70 -4.92 -9.15 5.50
C GLN A 70 -5.39 -9.38 4.07
N LYS A 71 -4.50 -9.24 3.09
CA LYS A 71 -4.90 -9.24 1.68
C LYS A 71 -5.33 -10.61 1.19
N PHE A 72 -4.67 -11.68 1.64
CA PHE A 72 -5.06 -13.03 1.26
C PHE A 72 -6.39 -13.42 1.91
N VAL A 73 -6.63 -13.01 3.16
CA VAL A 73 -7.93 -13.21 3.82
C VAL A 73 -9.05 -12.51 3.06
N GLN A 74 -8.86 -11.23 2.70
CA GLN A 74 -9.84 -10.47 1.89
C GLN A 74 -10.11 -11.14 0.54
N PHE A 75 -9.07 -11.61 -0.16
CA PHE A 75 -9.25 -12.28 -1.44
C PHE A 75 -9.96 -13.63 -1.29
N LYS A 76 -9.62 -14.40 -0.24
CA LYS A 76 -10.26 -15.68 0.07
C LYS A 76 -11.75 -15.50 0.29
N GLU A 77 -12.14 -14.51 1.08
CA GLU A 77 -13.56 -14.18 1.33
C GLU A 77 -14.29 -13.82 0.02
N LEU A 78 -13.64 -13.05 -0.86
CA LEU A 78 -14.20 -12.70 -2.15
C LEU A 78 -14.38 -13.93 -3.06
N CYS A 79 -13.42 -14.86 -3.06
CA CYS A 79 -13.54 -16.12 -3.79
C CYS A 79 -14.66 -17.00 -3.24
N LEU A 80 -14.82 -17.08 -1.91
CA LEU A 80 -15.91 -17.83 -1.28
C LEU A 80 -17.27 -17.22 -1.62
N LYS A 81 -17.40 -15.89 -1.58
CA LYS A 81 -18.61 -15.19 -2.03
C LYS A 81 -18.94 -15.53 -3.50
N ASN A 82 -17.93 -15.59 -4.38
CA ASN A 82 -18.14 -15.98 -5.77
C ASN A 82 -18.64 -17.44 -5.92
N ILE A 83 -18.23 -18.35 -5.03
CA ILE A 83 -18.63 -19.77 -5.03
C ILE A 83 -20.04 -19.95 -4.46
N GLU A 84 -20.36 -19.21 -3.40
CA GLU A 84 -21.61 -19.37 -2.63
C GLU A 84 -22.80 -18.54 -3.18
N GLN A 85 -22.54 -17.60 -4.10
CA GLN A 85 -23.59 -16.72 -4.63
C GLN A 85 -24.71 -17.48 -5.35
N SER A 86 -25.93 -17.02 -5.16
CA SER A 86 -27.12 -17.54 -5.85
C SER A 86 -27.49 -16.66 -7.03
N SER A 87 -28.15 -17.22 -8.06
CA SER A 87 -28.54 -16.49 -9.27
C SER A 87 -29.46 -15.28 -9.04
N GLY A 88 -30.04 -15.14 -7.84
CA GLY A 88 -30.91 -14.04 -7.44
C GLY A 88 -30.23 -12.91 -6.64
N ASP A 89 -28.92 -13.00 -6.40
CA ASP A 89 -28.22 -11.97 -5.62
C ASP A 89 -28.09 -10.66 -6.42
N LEU A 90 -28.43 -9.54 -5.77
CA LEU A 90 -28.42 -8.21 -6.39
C LEU A 90 -27.00 -7.72 -6.76
N PHE A 91 -25.97 -8.24 -6.07
CA PHE A 91 -24.56 -7.88 -6.25
C PHE A 91 -23.71 -9.14 -6.41
N GLN A 92 -23.61 -9.61 -7.65
CA GLN A 92 -22.83 -10.80 -7.99
C GLN A 92 -21.34 -10.47 -8.05
N THR A 93 -20.53 -11.38 -7.51
CA THR A 93 -19.08 -11.29 -7.67
C THR A 93 -18.72 -12.04 -8.95
N HIS A 94 -18.23 -11.34 -9.96
CA HIS A 94 -17.86 -11.95 -11.23
C HIS A 94 -16.40 -12.42 -11.23
N GLY A 95 -16.07 -13.35 -12.13
CA GLY A 95 -14.70 -13.80 -12.31
C GLY A 95 -13.72 -12.67 -12.69
N SER A 96 -14.21 -11.61 -13.36
CA SER A 96 -13.43 -10.41 -13.64
C SER A 96 -13.03 -9.63 -12.39
N ASP A 97 -13.91 -9.58 -11.38
CA ASP A 97 -13.63 -8.91 -10.11
C ASP A 97 -12.55 -9.67 -9.35
N LEU A 98 -12.62 -11.01 -9.36
CA LEU A 98 -11.58 -11.87 -8.80
C LEU A 98 -10.25 -11.67 -9.52
N ALA A 99 -10.24 -11.65 -10.86
CA ALA A 99 -9.02 -11.46 -11.63
C ALA A 99 -8.36 -10.10 -11.34
N GLY A 100 -9.15 -9.03 -11.30
CA GLY A 100 -8.64 -7.69 -10.98
C GLY A 100 -8.09 -7.59 -9.57
N PHE A 101 -8.76 -8.16 -8.57
CA PHE A 101 -8.23 -8.20 -7.21
C PHE A 101 -6.96 -9.04 -7.12
N TRP A 102 -6.94 -10.19 -7.80
CA TRP A 102 -5.78 -11.09 -7.84
C TRP A 102 -4.55 -10.42 -8.43
N GLU A 103 -4.68 -9.65 -9.50
CA GLU A 103 -3.58 -8.88 -10.08
C GLU A 103 -2.97 -7.91 -9.06
N VAL A 104 -3.81 -7.19 -8.32
CA VAL A 104 -3.36 -6.27 -7.26
C VAL A 104 -2.66 -7.01 -6.13
N VAL A 105 -3.15 -8.18 -5.74
CA VAL A 105 -2.48 -9.04 -4.73
C VAL A 105 -1.12 -9.52 -5.25
N MET A 106 -1.06 -9.99 -6.50
CA MET A 106 0.17 -10.51 -7.10
C MET A 106 1.25 -9.44 -7.26
N ILE A 107 0.89 -8.19 -7.57
CA ILE A 107 1.86 -7.07 -7.55
C ILE A 107 2.52 -6.96 -6.17
N GLN A 108 1.74 -7.07 -5.08
CA GLN A 108 2.31 -7.01 -3.73
C GLN A 108 3.11 -8.26 -3.37
N VAL A 109 2.71 -9.44 -3.87
CA VAL A 109 3.50 -10.68 -3.74
C VAL A 109 4.85 -10.50 -4.42
N ASP A 110 4.89 -9.98 -5.64
CA ASP A 110 6.11 -9.76 -6.40
C ASP A 110 7.05 -8.78 -5.68
N GLU A 111 6.51 -7.70 -5.12
CA GLU A 111 7.31 -6.77 -4.29
C GLU A 111 7.94 -7.47 -3.08
N VAL A 112 7.18 -8.32 -2.37
CA VAL A 112 7.68 -9.07 -1.22
C VAL A 112 8.71 -10.11 -1.64
N GLN A 113 8.48 -10.83 -2.74
CA GLN A 113 9.43 -11.79 -3.29
C GLN A 113 10.74 -11.11 -3.74
N ALA A 114 10.65 -9.92 -4.33
CA ALA A 114 11.81 -9.11 -4.67
C ALA A 114 12.63 -8.76 -3.43
N SER A 115 12.01 -8.30 -2.33
CA SER A 115 12.69 -8.06 -1.06
C SER A 115 13.35 -9.33 -0.50
N PHE A 116 12.70 -10.49 -0.57
CA PHE A 116 13.34 -11.75 -0.20
C PHE A 116 14.49 -12.14 -1.14
N GLY A 117 14.47 -11.73 -2.41
CA GLY A 117 15.56 -11.93 -3.37
C GLY A 117 16.78 -11.04 -3.05
N GLU A 118 16.54 -9.80 -2.63
CA GLU A 118 17.57 -8.89 -2.13
C GLU A 118 18.25 -9.48 -0.89
N LEU A 119 17.47 -10.01 0.07
CA LEU A 119 18.00 -10.69 1.25
C LEU A 119 18.84 -11.91 0.90
N ALA A 120 18.41 -12.72 -0.07
CA ALA A 120 19.19 -13.86 -0.55
C ALA A 120 20.53 -13.44 -1.18
N THR A 121 20.55 -12.29 -1.87
CA THR A 121 21.77 -11.71 -2.44
C THR A 121 22.72 -11.21 -1.36
N LEU A 122 22.19 -10.52 -0.33
CA LEU A 122 22.98 -10.09 0.83
C LEU A 122 23.57 -11.29 1.56
N LYS A 123 22.79 -12.35 1.77
CA LYS A 123 23.26 -13.60 2.39
C LYS A 123 24.41 -14.23 1.62
N ALA A 124 24.30 -14.30 0.29
CA ALA A 124 25.38 -14.79 -0.57
C ALA A 124 26.65 -13.93 -0.49
N ASN A 125 26.50 -12.64 -0.13
CA ASN A 125 27.60 -11.71 0.12
C ASN A 125 27.98 -11.59 1.62
N ASN A 126 27.77 -12.64 2.42
CA ASN A 126 28.07 -12.65 3.86
C ASN A 126 27.43 -11.49 4.63
N TRP A 127 26.20 -11.11 4.26
CA TRP A 127 25.43 -10.00 4.84
C TRP A 127 26.08 -8.63 4.68
N GLN A 128 27.02 -8.49 3.74
CA GLN A 128 27.62 -7.21 3.41
C GLN A 128 26.79 -6.53 2.32
N GLU A 129 26.42 -5.28 2.57
CA GLU A 129 25.81 -4.46 1.54
C GLU A 129 26.80 -4.34 0.37
N PRO A 130 26.35 -4.52 -0.89
CA PRO A 130 27.23 -4.37 -2.03
C PRO A 130 27.81 -2.96 -2.01
N GLU A 131 29.14 -2.86 -2.06
CA GLU A 131 29.85 -1.59 -2.23
C GLU A 131 29.25 -0.90 -3.46
N THR A 132 28.45 0.13 -3.23
CA THR A 132 28.00 1.00 -4.30
C THR A 132 29.24 1.74 -4.77
N THR A 133 29.94 1.16 -5.75
CA THR A 133 30.93 1.93 -6.50
C THR A 133 30.21 3.20 -6.95
N ASP A 134 30.69 4.34 -6.48
CA ASP A 134 30.23 5.68 -6.84
C ASP A 134 30.40 5.89 -8.35
N SER A 135 29.58 5.22 -9.14
CA SER A 135 29.43 5.46 -10.56
C SER A 135 28.48 6.63 -10.69
N VAL A 136 29.09 7.82 -10.73
CA VAL A 136 28.60 9.06 -11.33
C VAL A 136 27.09 9.22 -11.20
N ARG A 137 26.66 10.04 -10.23
CA ARG A 137 25.32 10.65 -10.20
C ARG A 137 25.00 11.29 -11.55
N MET A 138 24.46 10.50 -12.48
CA MET A 138 23.68 10.97 -13.60
C MET A 138 22.34 11.39 -13.00
N PRO A 139 21.98 12.69 -13.02
CA PRO A 139 20.69 13.11 -12.53
C PRO A 139 19.63 12.61 -13.51
N ALA A 140 18.89 11.56 -13.13
CA ALA A 140 17.63 11.24 -13.79
C ALA A 140 16.72 12.49 -13.77
N PRO A 141 15.98 12.77 -14.85
CA PRO A 141 15.10 13.93 -14.93
C PRO A 141 13.95 13.72 -13.94
N ARG A 142 14.06 14.33 -12.76
CA ARG A 142 12.91 14.51 -11.88
C ARG A 142 11.89 15.36 -12.61
N CYS A 143 10.72 14.78 -12.85
CA CYS A 143 9.52 15.55 -13.10
C CYS A 143 9.39 16.58 -11.97
N SER A 144 9.58 17.84 -12.31
CA SER A 144 9.50 18.95 -11.38
C SER A 144 8.04 19.21 -11.04
N GLN A 145 7.63 18.90 -9.80
CA GLN A 145 6.84 19.87 -9.06
C GLN A 145 7.76 20.53 -8.02
N LYS A 146 7.82 21.85 -8.16
CA LYS A 146 8.89 22.79 -7.76
C LYS A 146 9.25 22.74 -6.27
N GLY A 147 10.55 22.88 -6.00
CA GLY A 147 11.04 23.30 -4.68
C GLY A 147 12.56 23.16 -4.53
N ARG A 148 13.33 24.02 -5.20
CA ARG A 148 14.80 24.09 -5.06
C ARG A 148 15.18 24.40 -3.61
N SER A 149 16.17 23.68 -3.08
CA SER A 149 17.41 24.31 -2.60
C SER A 149 18.47 23.28 -2.24
N ARG A 150 19.58 23.35 -2.97
CA ARG A 150 20.91 22.98 -2.50
C ARG A 150 21.22 23.77 -1.22
N SER A 151 21.88 23.17 -0.24
CA SER A 151 22.71 23.92 0.70
C SER A 151 24.18 23.55 0.48
N VAL A 152 24.87 24.53 -0.09
CA VAL A 152 26.31 24.81 0.00
C VAL A 152 26.53 25.56 1.36
N PRO A 153 27.74 25.63 1.94
CA PRO A 153 27.96 26.04 3.32
C PRO A 153 27.52 27.48 3.64
N ALA A 154 27.19 27.70 4.91
CA ALA A 154 26.64 28.92 5.48
C ALA A 154 27.51 30.17 5.22
N SER A 155 26.88 31.23 4.73
CA SER A 155 27.40 32.61 4.74
C SER A 155 26.43 33.51 5.52
N PRO A 156 26.92 34.46 6.33
CA PRO A 156 26.14 35.15 7.38
C PRO A 156 24.98 36.04 6.87
N MET A 157 24.96 36.43 5.59
CA MET A 157 23.88 37.24 4.99
C MET A 157 22.54 36.46 4.81
N SER A 158 22.56 35.12 4.85
CA SER A 158 21.34 34.32 4.68
C SER A 158 20.46 34.29 5.94
N SER A 159 21.02 34.62 7.11
CA SER A 159 20.33 34.56 8.40
C SER A 159 19.25 35.64 8.51
N GLU A 160 19.58 36.88 8.15
CA GLU A 160 18.68 38.03 8.32
C GLU A 160 17.48 37.97 7.36
N ARG A 161 17.69 37.53 6.13
CA ARG A 161 16.61 37.32 5.15
C ARG A 161 15.70 36.15 5.53
N ALA A 162 16.26 35.10 6.13
CA ALA A 162 15.47 33.98 6.64
C ALA A 162 14.63 34.40 7.87
N GLU A 163 15.18 35.25 8.74
CA GLU A 163 14.48 35.75 9.92
C GLU A 163 13.34 36.72 9.56
N LEU A 164 13.54 37.60 8.58
CA LEU A 164 12.48 38.46 8.04
C LEU A 164 11.35 37.63 7.38
N ALA A 165 11.70 36.57 6.66
CA ALA A 165 10.71 35.66 6.07
C ALA A 165 9.95 34.84 7.14
N ALA A 166 10.61 34.47 8.24
CA ALA A 166 9.96 33.80 9.37
C ALA A 166 8.98 34.75 10.08
N LYS A 167 9.39 36.01 10.32
CA LYS A 167 8.54 37.06 10.91
C LYS A 167 7.31 37.37 10.04
N ALA A 168 7.47 37.45 8.72
CA ALA A 168 6.35 37.65 7.80
C ALA A 168 5.33 36.50 7.84
N ARG A 169 5.81 35.25 7.99
CA ARG A 169 4.93 34.06 8.08
C ARG A 169 4.16 34.03 9.40
N THR A 170 4.78 34.37 10.52
CA THR A 170 4.11 34.40 11.83
C THR A 170 3.07 35.51 11.89
N GLU A 171 3.36 36.68 11.33
CA GLU A 171 2.41 37.80 11.25
C GLU A 171 1.22 37.49 10.35
N ALA A 172 1.44 36.86 9.18
CA ALA A 172 0.36 36.43 8.30
C ALA A 172 -0.56 35.41 9.00
N ARG A 173 0.02 34.46 9.75
CA ARG A 173 -0.75 33.46 10.50
C ARG A 173 -1.57 34.09 11.63
N LYS A 174 -1.01 35.09 12.31
CA LYS A 174 -1.73 35.84 13.35
C LYS A 174 -2.91 36.63 12.78
N LYS A 175 -2.71 37.34 11.65
CA LYS A 175 -3.78 38.08 10.97
C LYS A 175 -4.90 37.17 10.49
N PHE A 176 -4.58 35.99 9.96
CA PHE A 176 -5.61 35.03 9.55
C PHE A 176 -6.45 34.53 10.74
N MET A 177 -5.80 34.25 11.88
CA MET A 177 -6.51 33.81 13.09
C MET A 177 -7.39 34.92 13.67
N GLU A 178 -6.94 36.17 13.64
CA GLU A 178 -7.75 37.32 14.08
C GLU A 178 -8.93 37.58 13.14
N ALA A 179 -8.74 37.51 11.82
CA ALA A 179 -9.83 37.62 10.85
C ALA A 179 -10.84 36.47 11.00
N ARG A 180 -10.38 35.23 11.21
CA ARG A 180 -11.26 34.08 11.50
C ARG A 180 -12.04 34.26 12.80
N ARG A 181 -11.42 34.84 13.83
CA ARG A 181 -12.08 35.13 15.11
C ARG A 181 -13.13 36.23 14.97
N GLN A 182 -12.84 37.28 14.19
CA GLN A 182 -13.80 38.36 13.91
C GLN A 182 -14.97 37.86 13.09
N MET A 183 -14.73 37.04 12.06
CA MET A 183 -15.79 36.42 11.25
C MET A 183 -16.72 35.53 12.09
N LEU A 184 -16.18 34.83 13.09
CA LEU A 184 -16.99 34.01 14.01
C LEU A 184 -17.77 34.86 15.02
N GLN A 185 -17.29 36.07 15.33
CA GLN A 185 -17.95 37.00 16.27
C GLN A 185 -19.01 37.87 15.58
N GLU A 186 -18.85 38.15 14.28
CA GLU A 186 -19.83 38.86 13.43
C GLU A 186 -20.91 37.97 12.83
N SER A 187 -20.87 36.65 13.07
CA SER A 187 -21.92 35.72 12.67
C SER A 187 -22.83 35.39 13.88
N PRO A 188 -23.88 36.17 14.18
CA PRO A 188 -24.90 35.76 15.12
C PRO A 188 -25.67 34.56 14.54
N ALA A 189 -25.90 33.57 15.40
CA ALA A 189 -26.61 32.32 15.17
C ALA A 189 -27.64 32.33 14.02
N ALA A 190 -27.36 31.56 12.96
CA ALA A 190 -28.39 31.04 12.07
C ALA A 190 -28.75 29.62 12.53
N SER A 191 -29.68 29.58 13.48
CA SER A 191 -30.56 28.45 13.71
C SER A 191 -31.42 28.19 12.47
N SER A 192 -31.38 26.98 11.94
CA SER A 192 -32.49 26.40 11.19
C SER A 192 -32.29 24.89 11.15
N GLU A 193 -33.06 24.22 11.99
CA GLU A 193 -33.39 22.80 11.91
C GLU A 193 -33.92 22.52 10.50
N GLU A 194 -33.26 21.64 9.74
CA GLU A 194 -33.88 21.01 8.58
C GLU A 194 -34.31 19.60 8.96
N ASP A 195 -35.63 19.51 9.10
CA ASP A 195 -36.47 18.35 9.33
C ASP A 195 -36.30 17.36 8.15
N VAL A 196 -35.62 16.24 8.39
CA VAL A 196 -35.45 15.17 7.39
C VAL A 196 -36.72 14.33 7.36
N ILE A 197 -37.68 14.72 6.52
CA ILE A 197 -38.86 13.90 6.24
C ILE A 197 -38.43 12.69 5.40
N PHE A 198 -38.45 11.50 6.02
CA PHE A 198 -38.20 10.22 5.38
C PHE A 198 -39.46 9.77 4.63
N TYR A 199 -39.48 9.90 3.30
CA TYR A 199 -40.55 9.37 2.46
C TYR A 199 -40.37 7.86 2.26
N ALA A 200 -41.16 7.05 2.97
CA ALA A 200 -41.31 5.62 2.73
C ALA A 200 -42.39 5.38 1.66
N PRO A 201 -42.10 4.69 0.54
CA PRO A 201 -43.12 4.35 -0.45
C PRO A 201 -44.08 3.27 0.09
N PRO A 202 -45.39 3.35 -0.23
CA PRO A 202 -46.39 2.42 0.31
C PRO A 202 -46.25 1.00 -0.25
N GLU A 203 -46.30 0.03 0.66
CA GLU A 203 -46.48 -1.39 0.34
C GLU A 203 -47.81 -1.59 -0.39
N LYS A 204 -47.78 -2.30 -1.52
CA LYS A 204 -48.98 -2.80 -2.18
C LYS A 204 -49.35 -4.15 -1.59
N SER A 205 -50.46 -4.17 -0.88
CA SER A 205 -51.25 -5.35 -0.57
C SER A 205 -52.32 -5.57 -1.65
N ASP A 206 -52.21 -6.66 -2.40
CA ASP A 206 -53.27 -7.65 -2.75
C ASP A 206 -52.73 -8.69 -3.74
#